data_AF-A0A1W6LGT9-F1
#
_entry.id   AF-A0A1W6LGT9-F1
#
_cell.length_a   1.000
_cell.length_b   1.000
_cell.length_c   1.000
_cell.angle_alpha   90.00
_cell.angle_beta   90.00
_cell.angle_gamma   90.00
#
_symmetry.space_group_name_H-M   'P 1'
#
loop_
_entity.id
_entity.type
_entity.pdbx_description
1 polymer ?
#
loop_
_entity_poly.entity_id
_entity_poly.type
_entity_poly.pdbx_seq_one_letter_code
_entity_poly.pdbx_strand_id
1 'polypeptide(L)'
;MDLKLPITIVDELTESVVNSTGTLDLASGEIHNVQYEDYDVKAQGLPAEAEDYEFTSGLLTNGKRDVEFRVEVDVLNGKYSVTPSELLELKGRAAKLFSTK
;
A
#
# COMPACT_ATOMS: atom_id res chain seq x y z
N MET A 1 -0.12 17.41 11.94
CA MET A 1 0.86 16.31 12.08
C MET A 1 0.85 15.59 10.74
N ASP A 2 1.88 15.77 9.93
CA ASP A 2 2.03 15.05 8.65
C ASP A 2 2.67 13.69 8.96
N LEU A 3 1.83 12.73 9.33
CA LEU A 3 2.28 11.38 9.69
C LEU A 3 2.40 10.54 8.43
N LYS A 4 3.59 10.57 7.83
CA LYS A 4 3.94 9.76 6.65
C LYS A 4 4.73 8.54 7.10
N LEU A 5 4.27 7.36 6.71
CA LEU A 5 4.88 6.09 7.12
C LEU A 5 5.34 5.28 5.89
N PRO A 6 6.54 4.69 5.92
CA PRO A 6 6.94 3.73 4.91
C PRO A 6 6.06 2.48 5.03
N ILE A 7 5.63 1.96 3.88
CA ILE A 7 4.84 0.74 3.76
C ILE A 7 5.40 -0.12 2.63
N THR A 8 5.15 -1.42 2.71
CA THR A 8 5.26 -2.32 1.56
C THR A 8 3.89 -2.42 0.92
N ILE A 9 3.85 -2.54 -0.40
CA ILE A 9 2.67 -2.71 -1.21
C ILE A 9 2.86 -4.01 -1.98
N VAL A 10 1.83 -4.82 -2.02
CA VAL A 10 1.83 -6.09 -2.75
C VAL A 10 0.64 -6.07 -3.68
N ASP A 11 0.91 -5.98 -4.98
CA ASP A 11 -0.08 -6.21 -6.01
C ASP A 11 -0.16 -7.73 -6.23
N GLU A 12 -1.30 -8.32 -5.94
CA GLU A 12 -1.57 -9.76 -6.06
C GLU A 12 -2.25 -10.04 -7.38
N LEU A 13 -1.59 -10.86 -8.21
CA LEU A 13 -2.11 -11.41 -9.45
C LEU A 13 -2.36 -12.90 -9.26
N THR A 14 -3.14 -13.50 -10.14
CA THR A 14 -3.59 -14.90 -10.01
C THR A 14 -2.41 -15.89 -9.88
N GLU A 15 -1.31 -15.67 -10.59
CA GLU A 15 -0.14 -16.57 -10.59
C GLU A 15 1.14 -15.94 -10.03
N SER A 16 1.12 -14.64 -9.71
CA SER A 16 2.33 -13.91 -9.32
C SER A 16 2.03 -12.75 -8.37
N VAL A 17 3.07 -12.28 -7.69
CA VAL A 17 2.98 -11.10 -6.83
C VAL A 17 4.02 -10.09 -7.26
N VAL A 18 3.62 -8.83 -7.31
CA VAL A 18 4.52 -7.71 -7.57
C VAL A 18 4.67 -6.92 -6.28
N ASN A 19 5.90 -6.87 -5.77
CA ASN A 19 6.21 -6.12 -4.56
C ASN A 19 6.63 -4.70 -4.92
N SER A 20 6.20 -3.75 -4.10
CA SER A 20 6.68 -2.38 -4.16
C SER A 20 6.76 -1.77 -2.77
N THR A 21 7.51 -0.68 -2.65
CA THR A 21 7.57 0.13 -1.43
C THR A 21 6.93 1.48 -1.69
N GLY A 22 6.33 2.08 -0.66
CA GLY A 22 5.68 3.37 -0.76
C GLY A 22 5.66 4.12 0.56
N THR A 23 5.17 5.35 0.51
CA THR A 23 4.96 6.19 1.68
C THR A 23 3.48 6.51 1.80
N LEU A 24 2.83 5.98 2.84
CA LEU A 24 1.44 6.28 3.14
C LEU A 24 1.33 7.59 3.92
N ASP A 25 0.54 8.54 3.42
CA ASP A 25 0.12 9.71 4.17
C ASP A 25 -1.13 9.37 4.99
N LEU A 26 -0.98 9.28 6.31
CA LEU A 26 -2.12 8.95 7.17
C LEU A 26 -3.14 10.08 7.25
N ALA A 27 -2.84 11.31 6.86
CA ALA A 27 -3.83 12.38 6.86
C ALA A 27 -4.86 12.19 5.74
N SER A 28 -4.40 11.87 4.52
CA SER A 28 -5.23 11.74 3.31
C SER A 28 -5.58 10.30 2.92
N GLY A 29 -4.74 9.33 3.29
CA GLY A 29 -4.81 7.96 2.78
C GLY A 29 -4.10 7.79 1.43
N GLU A 30 -3.50 8.83 0.88
CA GLU A 30 -2.74 8.73 -0.38
C GLU A 30 -1.40 8.03 -0.16
N ILE A 31 -0.99 7.22 -1.14
CA ILE A 31 0.30 6.56 -1.14
C ILE A 31 1.17 7.21 -2.21
N HIS A 32 2.38 7.61 -1.79
CA HIS A 32 3.33 8.32 -2.62
C HIS A 32 4.64 7.55 -2.76
N ASN A 33 5.46 7.96 -3.74
CA ASN A 33 6.79 7.42 -3.98
C ASN A 33 6.81 5.89 -4.12
N VAL A 34 5.82 5.34 -4.84
CA VAL A 34 5.76 3.90 -5.12
C VAL A 34 6.97 3.49 -5.97
N GLN A 35 7.72 2.51 -5.48
CA GLN A 35 8.90 1.96 -6.13
C GLN A 35 8.77 0.45 -6.20
N TYR A 36 8.68 -0.08 -7.40
CA TYR A 36 8.54 -1.51 -7.63
C TYR A 36 9.86 -2.24 -7.53
N GLU A 37 9.80 -3.44 -6.97
CA GLU A 37 10.91 -4.39 -6.90
C GLU A 37 10.80 -5.33 -8.10
N ASP A 38 11.85 -5.37 -8.93
CA ASP A 38 11.97 -6.25 -10.10
C ASP A 38 10.83 -6.16 -11.14
N TYR A 39 10.05 -5.06 -11.13
CA TYR A 39 8.97 -4.83 -12.09
C TYR A 39 9.14 -3.48 -12.82
N ASP A 40 9.11 -3.54 -14.16
CA ASP A 40 9.27 -2.36 -15.03
C ASP A 40 7.91 -1.81 -15.46
N VAL A 41 7.38 -0.88 -14.66
CA VAL A 41 6.10 -0.19 -14.94
C VAL A 41 6.10 0.53 -16.28
N LYS A 42 7.26 1.03 -16.74
CA LYS A 42 7.32 1.79 -18.00
C LYS A 42 7.17 0.87 -19.21
N ALA A 43 7.66 -0.36 -19.10
CA ALA A 43 7.57 -1.36 -20.15
C ALA A 43 6.27 -2.19 -20.06
N GLN A 44 5.79 -2.47 -18.84
CA GLN A 44 4.72 -3.43 -18.57
C GLN A 44 3.37 -2.79 -18.18
N GLY A 45 3.33 -1.49 -17.86
CA GLY A 45 2.14 -0.85 -17.29
C GLY A 45 2.02 -1.10 -15.79
N LEU A 46 0.93 -0.65 -15.17
CA LEU A 46 0.70 -0.92 -13.74
C LEU A 46 0.28 -2.38 -13.54
N PRO A 47 0.69 -3.06 -12.45
CA PRO A 47 0.21 -4.42 -12.17
C PRO A 47 -1.32 -4.51 -12.12
N ALA A 48 -1.98 -3.47 -11.61
CA ALA A 48 -3.43 -3.37 -11.54
C ALA A 48 -4.14 -3.22 -12.90
N GLU A 49 -3.40 -3.02 -14.00
CA GLU A 49 -3.96 -3.04 -15.37
C GLU A 49 -3.97 -4.45 -15.98
N ALA A 50 -3.30 -5.43 -15.35
CA ALA A 50 -3.24 -6.79 -15.83
C ALA A 50 -4.62 -7.50 -15.74
N GLU A 51 -4.91 -8.38 -16.69
CA GLU A 51 -6.20 -9.11 -16.73
C GLU A 51 -6.36 -10.11 -15.58
N ASP A 52 -5.25 -10.59 -15.02
CA ASP A 52 -5.17 -11.55 -13.92
C ASP A 52 -4.96 -10.89 -12.56
N TYR A 53 -5.05 -9.56 -12.47
CA TYR A 53 -5.02 -8.80 -11.22
C TYR A 53 -6.19 -9.17 -10.32
N GLU A 54 -5.89 -9.45 -9.04
CA GLU A 54 -6.92 -9.74 -8.04
C GLU A 54 -7.15 -8.56 -7.08
N PHE A 55 -6.11 -8.11 -6.39
CA PHE A 55 -6.19 -6.99 -5.44
C PHE A 55 -4.80 -6.46 -5.07
N THR A 56 -4.78 -5.31 -4.40
CA THR A 56 -3.57 -4.73 -3.82
C THR A 56 -3.71 -4.66 -2.31
N SER A 57 -2.66 -5.07 -1.60
CA SER A 57 -2.56 -4.95 -0.15
C SER A 57 -1.37 -4.08 0.24
N GLY A 58 -1.46 -3.47 1.42
CA GLY A 58 -0.41 -2.68 2.03
C GLY A 58 -0.02 -3.29 3.37
N LEU A 59 1.28 -3.27 3.68
CA LEU A 59 1.85 -3.78 4.91
C LEU A 59 2.59 -2.65 5.64
N LEU A 60 2.14 -2.36 6.86
CA LEU A 60 2.83 -1.47 7.79
C LEU A 60 3.54 -2.31 8.85
N THR A 61 4.86 -2.27 8.84
CA THR A 61 5.72 -3.03 9.78
C THR A 61 6.29 -2.12 10.86
N ASN A 62 6.18 -2.54 12.13
CA ASN A 62 6.90 -1.92 13.25
C ASN A 62 7.54 -2.99 14.15
N GLY A 63 8.82 -3.27 13.90
CA GLY A 63 9.59 -4.26 14.64
C GLY A 63 9.17 -5.70 14.33
N LYS A 64 8.36 -6.30 15.20
CA LYS A 64 7.83 -7.68 15.05
C LYS A 64 6.31 -7.72 14.83
N ARG A 65 5.71 -6.56 14.56
CA ARG A 65 4.26 -6.45 14.42
C ARG A 65 3.96 -5.83 13.07
N ASP A 66 3.09 -6.51 12.35
CA ASP A 66 2.71 -6.13 11.02
C ASP A 66 1.21 -5.87 11.00
N VAL A 67 0.81 -4.86 10.24
CA VAL A 67 -0.60 -4.56 9.98
C VAL A 67 -0.80 -4.51 8.48
N GLU A 68 -1.56 -5.47 7.99
CA GLU A 68 -2.08 -5.50 6.63
C GLU A 68 -3.35 -4.67 6.53
N PHE A 69 -3.50 -4.01 5.39
CA PHE A 69 -4.66 -3.20 5.04
C PHE A 69 -4.88 -3.25 3.53
N ARG A 70 -6.12 -3.01 3.09
CA ARG A 70 -6.47 -2.99 1.68
C ARG A 70 -6.01 -1.67 1.03
N VAL A 71 -5.50 -1.77 -0.19
CA VAL A 71 -5.12 -0.62 -1.02
C VAL A 71 -5.98 -0.61 -2.27
N GLU A 72 -6.47 0.57 -2.62
CA GLU A 72 -7.20 0.84 -3.85
C GLU A 72 -6.26 1.48 -4.86
N VAL A 73 -6.34 1.01 -6.10
CA VAL A 73 -5.52 1.49 -7.21
C VAL A 73 -6.41 2.20 -8.22
N ASP A 74 -6.17 3.49 -8.41
CA ASP A 74 -6.72 4.26 -9.51
C ASP A 74 -5.80 4.09 -10.72
N VAL A 75 -6.10 3.09 -11.54
CA VAL A 75 -5.35 2.76 -12.76
C VAL A 75 -5.28 3.92 -13.74
N LEU A 76 -6.33 4.76 -13.82
CA LEU A 76 -6.39 5.88 -14.77
C LEU A 76 -5.35 6.96 -14.44
N ASN A 77 -5.06 7.15 -13.16
CA ASN A 77 -4.12 8.15 -12.68
C ASN A 77 -2.81 7.55 -12.14
N GLY A 78 -2.70 6.22 -12.11
CA GLY A 78 -1.58 5.49 -11.50
C GLY A 78 -1.38 5.80 -10.03
N LYS A 79 -2.48 6.00 -9.29
CA LYS A 79 -2.44 6.39 -7.88
C LYS A 79 -2.87 5.25 -6.98
N TYR A 80 -2.14 5.10 -5.88
CA TYR A 80 -2.44 4.16 -4.82
C TYR A 80 -3.03 4.93 -3.63
N SER A 81 -4.07 4.38 -3.02
CA SER A 81 -4.71 5.02 -1.87
C SER A 81 -5.38 4.01 -0.95
N VAL A 82 -5.68 4.44 0.27
CA VAL A 82 -6.44 3.67 1.25
C VAL A 82 -7.81 4.33 1.40
N THR A 83 -8.87 3.52 1.43
CA THR A 83 -10.22 4.06 1.63
C THR A 83 -10.36 4.77 2.98
N PRO A 84 -11.26 5.75 3.13
CA PRO A 84 -11.43 6.46 4.40
C PRO A 84 -11.76 5.54 5.59
N SER A 85 -12.53 4.48 5.37
CA SER A 85 -12.87 3.48 6.39
C SER A 85 -11.63 2.68 6.81
N GLU A 86 -10.88 2.16 5.83
CA GLU A 86 -9.66 1.39 6.10
C GLU A 86 -8.60 2.27 6.77
N LEU A 87 -8.48 3.53 6.36
CA LEU A 87 -7.57 4.50 6.96
C LEU A 87 -7.89 4.77 8.43
N LEU A 88 -9.18 4.85 8.79
CA LEU A 88 -9.61 5.03 10.18
C LEU A 88 -9.23 3.81 11.02
N GLU A 89 -9.45 2.60 10.51
CA GLU A 89 -9.04 1.37 11.18
C GLU A 89 -7.52 1.29 11.34
N LEU A 90 -6.78 1.58 10.27
CA LEU A 90 -5.32 1.57 10.26
C LEU A 90 -4.76 2.56 11.27
N LYS A 91 -5.32 3.77 11.42
CA LYS A 91 -4.91 4.72 12.45
C LYS A 91 -5.08 4.16 13.87
N GLY A 92 -6.19 3.48 14.14
CA GLY A 92 -6.44 2.82 15.43
C GLY A 92 -5.42 1.70 15.70
N ARG A 93 -5.16 0.86 14.70
CA ARG A 93 -4.18 -0.25 14.78
C ARG A 93 -2.75 0.29 14.91
N ALA A 94 -2.38 1.31 14.13
CA ALA A 94 -1.09 1.99 14.16
C ALA A 94 -0.84 2.69 15.50
N ALA A 95 -1.83 3.40 16.05
CA ALA A 95 -1.70 3.98 17.39
C ALA A 95 -1.35 2.91 18.44
N LYS A 96 -1.95 1.72 18.36
CA LYS A 96 -1.63 0.59 19.23
C LYS A 96 -0.23 0.01 18.96
N LEU A 97 0.19 -0.06 17.70
CA LEU A 97 1.54 -0.46 17.29
C LEU A 97 2.61 0.46 17.91
N PHE A 98 2.42 1.78 17.82
CA PHE A 98 3.40 2.77 18.27
C PHE A 98 3.30 3.15 19.76
N SER A 99 2.16 2.91 20.41
CA SER A 99 1.96 3.23 21.84
C SER A 99 2.52 2.16 22.79
N THR A 100 2.87 0.97 22.30
CA THR A 100 3.49 -0.04 23.17
C THR A 100 4.99 0.20 23.24
N LYS A 101 5.40 1.07 24.16
CA LYS A 101 6.80 1.28 24.54
C LYS A 101 7.13 0.49 25.80
#